data_AF-A0A9J6H820-F1
#
_entry.id   AF-A0A9J6H820-F1
#
_cell.length_a   1.000
_cell.length_b   1.000
_cell.length_c   1.000
_cell.angle_alpha   90.00
_cell.angle_beta   90.00
_cell.angle_gamma   90.00
#
_symmetry.space_group_name_H-M   'P 1'
#
loop_
_entity.id
_entity.type
_entity.pdbx_description
1 polymer ?
#
loop_
_entity_poly.entity_id
_entity_poly.type
_entity_poly.pdbx_seq_one_letter_code
_entity_poly.pdbx_strand_id
1 'polypeptide(L)'
;MEPNTTSAATGVGLTAADAVSALFIRDPRTADWPLVGSKLFLGLLLSIYVYFVKIGGPRFMQSRKPYDGIKPIIQLYNAAMVLLNCYFVVAFASKTYLGGGYSIFCQGIDFDARDEQTMSMLSLAWWYMMVRIADFLDTVFFVLRKKGAHISTLHVVHHVLVVFTMWFGLAFGTDGHAAFGIIFNGSVHVIMYSYYFLSSLGPAVQKHLWWKRHLTQLQLAQFVILFCHMLIPVFNDCGFPLVMACILLPQGIFFLVMFMRFYKRSYNNGKEAHASSQAKAKAQ
;
A
#
# COMPACT_ATOMS: atom_id res chain seq x y z
N MET A 1 20.43 45.73 -50.40
CA MET A 1 19.32 45.99 -49.47
C MET A 1 18.25 44.97 -49.78
N GLU A 2 18.37 43.78 -49.21
CA GLU A 2 17.33 42.75 -49.25
C GLU A 2 16.57 42.81 -47.92
N PRO A 3 15.23 42.87 -47.91
CA PRO A 3 14.48 42.70 -46.69
C PRO A 3 14.33 41.20 -46.39
N ASN A 4 14.92 40.80 -45.28
CA ASN A 4 14.84 39.46 -44.71
C ASN A 4 13.42 39.20 -44.22
N THR A 5 12.79 38.14 -44.71
CA THR A 5 11.47 37.66 -44.30
C THR A 5 11.51 37.13 -42.86
N THR A 6 10.63 37.67 -42.02
CA THR A 6 10.36 37.21 -40.65
C THR A 6 9.76 35.79 -40.66
N SER A 7 10.52 34.81 -40.15
CA SER A 7 10.02 33.49 -39.80
C SER A 7 9.15 33.59 -38.55
N ALA A 8 7.86 33.35 -38.71
CA ALA A 8 6.91 33.21 -37.62
C ALA A 8 7.26 31.99 -36.74
N ALA A 9 7.52 32.24 -35.46
CA ALA A 9 7.57 31.18 -34.46
C ALA A 9 6.14 30.69 -34.19
N THR A 10 5.79 29.52 -34.72
CA THR A 10 4.56 28.81 -34.38
C THR A 10 4.69 28.26 -32.97
N GLY A 11 4.09 28.96 -32.01
CA GLY A 11 3.80 28.41 -30.69
C GLY A 11 2.76 27.30 -30.83
N VAL A 12 3.21 26.04 -30.78
CA VAL A 12 2.30 24.90 -30.65
C VAL A 12 1.74 24.95 -29.24
N GLY A 13 0.50 25.40 -29.10
CA GLY A 13 -0.22 25.38 -27.84
C GLY A 13 -0.43 23.93 -27.41
N LEU A 14 0.22 23.53 -26.32
CA LEU A 14 0.02 22.22 -25.69
C LEU A 14 -1.45 22.11 -25.28
N THR A 15 -2.21 21.19 -25.87
CA THR A 15 -3.60 21.00 -25.47
C THR A 15 -3.67 20.34 -24.09
N ALA A 16 -4.78 20.50 -23.36
CA ALA A 16 -4.98 19.77 -22.10
C ALA A 16 -4.91 18.24 -22.29
N ALA A 17 -5.26 17.74 -23.48
CA ALA A 17 -5.12 16.33 -23.83
C ALA A 17 -3.66 15.91 -24.03
N ASP A 18 -2.82 16.77 -24.61
CA ASP A 18 -1.37 16.55 -24.73
C ASP A 18 -0.68 16.60 -23.37
N ALA A 19 -1.10 17.54 -22.51
CA ALA A 19 -0.64 17.61 -21.12
C ALA A 19 -1.03 16.35 -20.34
N VAL A 20 -2.29 15.89 -20.43
CA VAL A 20 -2.74 14.65 -19.78
C VAL A 20 -2.03 13.41 -20.35
N SER A 21 -1.74 13.37 -21.64
CA SER A 21 -1.01 12.26 -22.27
C SER A 21 0.46 12.22 -21.81
N ALA A 22 1.09 13.39 -21.63
CA ALA A 22 2.43 13.50 -21.06
C ALA A 22 2.50 13.08 -19.58
N LEU A 23 1.40 13.17 -18.83
CA LEU A 23 1.32 12.70 -17.43
C LEU A 23 1.31 11.16 -17.31
N PHE A 24 0.95 10.42 -18.36
CA PHE A 24 0.87 8.95 -18.34
C PHE A 24 1.87 8.28 -19.29
N ILE A 25 3.09 8.81 -19.34
CA ILE A 25 4.18 8.16 -20.07
C ILE A 25 4.59 6.89 -19.31
N ARG A 26 4.54 5.76 -20.02
CA ARG A 26 4.91 4.46 -19.45
C ARG A 26 6.42 4.44 -19.16
N ASP A 27 6.80 3.88 -18.01
CA ASP A 27 8.21 3.71 -17.66
C ASP A 27 8.90 2.76 -18.66
N PRO A 28 9.89 3.22 -19.44
CA PRO A 28 10.56 2.40 -20.44
C PRO A 28 11.41 1.28 -19.81
N ARG A 29 11.76 1.36 -18.52
CA ARG A 29 12.57 0.36 -17.81
C ARG A 29 11.81 -0.95 -17.56
N THR A 30 10.48 -0.85 -17.42
CA THR A 30 9.59 -1.95 -17.03
C THR A 30 8.52 -2.24 -18.08
N ALA A 31 8.62 -1.64 -19.27
CA ALA A 31 7.61 -1.72 -20.32
C ALA A 31 7.32 -3.16 -20.78
N ASP A 32 8.35 -4.00 -20.85
CA ASP A 32 8.22 -5.38 -21.32
C ASP A 32 8.05 -6.40 -20.18
N TRP A 33 7.91 -5.92 -18.94
CA TRP A 33 7.84 -6.81 -17.78
C TRP A 33 6.46 -7.47 -17.68
N PRO A 34 6.41 -8.73 -17.23
CA PRO A 34 5.17 -9.46 -17.11
C PRO A 34 4.21 -8.71 -16.17
N LEU A 35 2.94 -8.64 -16.58
CA LEU A 35 1.81 -8.01 -15.85
C LEU A 35 1.86 -6.48 -15.74
N VAL A 36 3.02 -5.86 -15.90
CA VAL A 36 3.19 -4.40 -15.87
C VAL A 36 2.55 -3.77 -17.10
N GLY A 37 1.77 -2.71 -16.92
CA GLY A 37 1.08 -2.02 -18.02
C GLY A 37 -0.17 -2.73 -18.58
N SER A 38 -0.42 -4.00 -18.23
CA SER A 38 -1.65 -4.71 -18.58
C SER A 38 -2.85 -4.27 -17.72
N LYS A 39 -3.64 -3.33 -18.26
CA LYS A 39 -4.88 -2.85 -17.61
C LYS A 39 -5.91 -3.96 -17.42
N LEU A 40 -5.96 -4.92 -18.36
CA LEU A 40 -6.84 -6.07 -18.29
C LEU A 40 -6.49 -6.96 -17.10
N PHE A 41 -5.20 -7.27 -16.91
CA PHE A 41 -4.74 -8.05 -15.76
C PHE A 41 -5.15 -7.39 -14.45
N LEU A 42 -4.86 -6.09 -14.29
CA LEU A 42 -5.21 -5.36 -13.07
C LEU A 42 -6.72 -5.35 -12.82
N GLY A 43 -7.51 -5.02 -13.85
CA GLY A 43 -8.97 -4.97 -13.76
C GLY A 43 -9.55 -6.32 -13.33
N LEU A 44 -9.14 -7.41 -13.99
CA LEU A 44 -9.60 -8.76 -13.66
C LEU A 44 -9.19 -9.15 -12.23
N LEU A 45 -7.93 -8.93 -11.85
CA LEU A 45 -7.42 -9.27 -10.53
C LEU A 45 -8.23 -8.58 -9.42
N LEU A 46 -8.43 -7.27 -9.53
CA LEU A 46 -9.16 -6.48 -8.52
C LEU A 46 -10.65 -6.84 -8.50
N SER A 47 -11.28 -7.01 -9.66
CA SER A 47 -12.70 -7.38 -9.75
C SER A 47 -12.94 -8.78 -9.18
N ILE A 48 -12.10 -9.76 -9.50
CA ILE A 48 -12.18 -11.12 -8.96
C ILE A 48 -12.02 -11.10 -7.44
N TYR A 49 -11.02 -10.36 -6.93
CA TYR A 49 -10.80 -10.23 -5.50
C TYR A 49 -12.03 -9.65 -4.79
N VAL A 50 -12.55 -8.51 -5.26
CA VAL A 50 -13.72 -7.86 -4.65
C VAL A 50 -14.95 -8.75 -4.73
N TYR A 51 -15.21 -9.36 -5.89
CA TYR A 51 -16.31 -10.31 -6.07
C TYR A 51 -16.21 -11.47 -5.09
N PHE A 52 -15.03 -12.09 -4.98
CA PHE A 52 -14.80 -13.21 -4.08
C PHE A 52 -15.04 -12.81 -2.62
N VAL A 53 -14.47 -11.71 -2.14
CA VAL A 53 -14.55 -11.35 -0.71
C VAL A 53 -15.91 -10.80 -0.28
N LYS A 54 -16.67 -10.17 -1.20
CA LYS A 54 -17.98 -9.57 -0.89
C LYS A 54 -19.17 -10.47 -1.23
N ILE A 55 -19.06 -11.31 -2.25
CA ILE A 55 -20.19 -12.04 -2.80
C ILE A 55 -19.90 -13.54 -2.86
N GLY A 56 -18.96 -13.96 -3.72
CA GLY A 56 -18.74 -15.37 -4.05
C GLY A 56 -18.32 -16.22 -2.84
N GLY A 57 -17.31 -15.78 -2.12
CA GLY A 57 -16.77 -16.43 -0.94
C GLY A 57 -17.74 -16.51 0.23
N PRO A 58 -18.36 -15.39 0.66
CA PRO A 58 -19.42 -15.42 1.68
C PRO A 58 -20.58 -16.34 1.30
N ARG A 59 -21.07 -16.30 0.05
CA ARG A 59 -22.14 -17.18 -0.44
C ARG A 59 -21.75 -18.65 -0.38
N PHE A 60 -20.53 -18.97 -0.82
CA PHE A 60 -19.97 -20.33 -0.72
C PHE A 60 -19.88 -20.82 0.72
N MET A 61 -19.57 -19.93 1.67
CA MET A 61 -19.42 -20.26 3.08
C MET A 61 -20.73 -20.31 3.85
N GLN A 62 -21.87 -19.82 3.32
CA GLN A 62 -23.14 -19.71 4.07
C GLN A 62 -23.53 -21.04 4.73
N SER A 63 -23.56 -22.13 3.96
CA SER A 63 -23.93 -23.48 4.43
C SER A 63 -22.78 -24.31 4.99
N ARG A 64 -21.56 -23.76 5.08
CA ARG A 64 -20.35 -24.49 5.52
C ARG A 64 -19.93 -24.09 6.94
N LYS A 65 -19.32 -25.01 7.67
CA LYS A 65 -18.65 -24.66 8.94
C LYS A 65 -17.36 -23.87 8.65
N PRO A 66 -16.90 -22.99 9.56
CA PRO A 66 -15.60 -22.35 9.43
C PRO A 66 -14.49 -23.40 9.25
N TYR A 67 -13.55 -23.15 8.36
CA TYR A 67 -12.41 -24.05 8.16
C TYR A 67 -11.39 -23.88 9.29
N ASP A 68 -11.52 -24.58 10.42
CA ASP A 68 -10.55 -24.50 11.53
C ASP A 68 -9.20 -25.16 11.19
N GLY A 69 -9.22 -26.21 10.36
CA GLY A 69 -8.02 -26.98 9.99
C GLY A 69 -6.97 -26.21 9.19
N ILE A 70 -7.28 -25.04 8.61
CA ILE A 70 -6.30 -24.21 7.88
C ILE A 70 -5.48 -23.30 8.80
N LYS A 71 -5.68 -23.35 10.12
CA LYS A 71 -4.94 -22.50 11.07
C LYS A 71 -3.42 -22.64 10.97
N PRO A 72 -2.82 -23.84 10.80
CA PRO A 72 -1.38 -23.97 10.57
C PRO A 72 -0.92 -23.31 9.26
N ILE A 73 -1.76 -23.31 8.22
CA ILE A 73 -1.48 -22.63 6.95
C ILE A 73 -1.45 -21.11 7.17
N ILE A 74 -2.43 -20.57 7.91
CA ILE A 74 -2.46 -19.14 8.27
C ILE A 74 -1.23 -18.75 9.11
N GLN A 75 -0.79 -19.62 10.01
CA GLN A 75 0.42 -19.43 10.81
C GLN A 75 1.67 -19.38 9.92
N LEU A 76 1.85 -20.37 9.05
CA LEU A 76 2.96 -20.43 8.10
C LEU A 76 2.96 -19.20 7.19
N TYR A 77 1.79 -18.83 6.66
CA TYR A 77 1.62 -17.63 5.84
C TYR A 77 2.05 -16.38 6.60
N ASN A 78 1.54 -16.14 7.81
CA ASN A 78 1.91 -14.94 8.58
C ASN A 78 3.42 -14.91 8.88
N ALA A 79 4.03 -16.05 9.22
CA ALA A 79 5.47 -16.14 9.44
C ALA A 79 6.27 -15.86 8.15
N ALA A 80 5.85 -16.41 7.02
CA ALA A 80 6.44 -16.13 5.72
C ALA A 80 6.31 -14.64 5.35
N MET A 81 5.16 -14.02 5.63
CA MET A 81 4.96 -12.59 5.42
C MET A 81 5.87 -11.74 6.30
N VAL A 82 6.11 -12.11 7.56
CA VAL A 82 7.12 -11.42 8.39
C VAL A 82 8.49 -11.49 7.72
N LEU A 83 8.95 -12.68 7.32
CA LEU A 83 10.27 -12.87 6.72
C LEU A 83 10.42 -12.14 5.38
N LEU A 84 9.40 -12.20 4.53
CA LEU A 84 9.39 -11.50 3.25
C LEU A 84 9.43 -9.99 3.45
N ASN A 85 8.61 -9.43 4.34
CA ASN A 85 8.66 -7.99 4.62
C ASN A 85 10.01 -7.56 5.20
N CYS A 86 10.62 -8.35 6.10
CA CYS A 86 11.97 -8.09 6.59
C CYS A 86 12.98 -8.07 5.44
N TYR A 87 12.94 -9.07 4.56
CA TYR A 87 13.80 -9.15 3.39
C TYR A 87 13.67 -7.91 2.50
N PHE A 88 12.44 -7.52 2.14
CA PHE A 88 12.22 -6.35 1.27
C PHE A 88 12.66 -5.05 1.95
N VAL A 89 12.37 -4.86 3.24
CA VAL A 89 12.81 -3.67 3.99
C VAL A 89 14.33 -3.54 3.93
N VAL A 90 15.06 -4.62 4.23
CA VAL A 90 16.52 -4.63 4.18
C VAL A 90 17.01 -4.39 2.76
N ALA A 91 16.49 -5.13 1.77
CA ALA A 91 16.93 -5.04 0.39
C ALA A 91 16.70 -3.65 -0.21
N PHE A 92 15.53 -3.02 0.01
CA PHE A 92 15.26 -1.66 -0.43
C PHE A 92 16.12 -0.64 0.31
N ALA A 93 16.29 -0.76 1.63
CA ALA A 93 17.12 0.16 2.39
C ALA A 93 18.59 0.11 1.96
N SER A 94 19.15 -1.09 1.75
CA SER A 94 20.51 -1.29 1.26
C SER A 94 20.73 -0.67 -0.13
N LYS A 95 19.75 -0.77 -1.02
CA LYS A 95 19.85 -0.26 -2.41
C LYS A 95 19.46 1.21 -2.56
N THR A 96 18.99 1.87 -1.50
CA THR A 96 18.60 3.28 -1.52
C THR A 96 19.40 4.09 -0.51
N TYR A 97 19.01 4.09 0.76
CA TYR A 97 19.54 5.01 1.77
C TYR A 97 20.81 4.52 2.48
N LEU A 98 21.04 3.20 2.56
CA LEU A 98 22.17 2.60 3.30
C LEU A 98 23.34 2.17 2.42
N GLY A 99 23.30 2.50 1.13
CA GLY A 99 24.32 2.09 0.17
C GLY A 99 24.06 2.56 -1.26
N GLY A 100 22.89 3.13 -1.54
CA GLY A 100 22.48 3.51 -2.89
C GLY A 100 22.48 5.01 -3.20
N GLY A 101 22.89 5.87 -2.26
CA GLY A 101 23.02 7.31 -2.47
C GLY A 101 21.69 8.09 -2.53
N TYR A 102 20.56 7.50 -2.12
CA TYR A 102 19.28 8.19 -2.19
C TYR A 102 19.20 9.33 -1.16
N SER A 103 18.64 10.45 -1.59
CA SER A 103 18.26 11.54 -0.69
C SER A 103 16.93 11.21 -0.01
N ILE A 104 16.91 11.19 1.32
CA ILE A 104 15.65 11.03 2.09
C ILE A 104 14.76 12.26 1.89
N PHE A 105 15.35 13.44 1.68
CA PHE A 105 14.62 14.69 1.58
C PHE A 105 13.86 14.80 0.25
N CYS A 106 14.54 14.68 -0.88
CA CYS A 106 13.91 14.73 -2.19
C CYS A 106 14.71 13.88 -3.18
N GLN A 107 14.05 12.90 -3.78
CA GLN A 107 14.66 11.97 -4.72
C GLN A 107 13.82 11.82 -5.99
N GLY A 108 14.40 12.18 -7.13
CA GLY A 108 13.79 12.02 -8.44
C GLY A 108 13.87 10.61 -9.00
N ILE A 109 13.38 10.48 -10.23
CA ILE A 109 13.44 9.25 -11.02
C ILE A 109 14.23 9.55 -12.30
N ASP A 110 15.26 8.75 -12.56
CA ASP A 110 15.91 8.70 -13.86
C ASP A 110 15.32 7.56 -14.69
N PHE A 111 14.50 7.90 -15.69
CA PHE A 111 13.82 6.93 -16.56
C PHE A 111 14.76 6.30 -17.60
N ASP A 112 15.96 6.85 -17.80
CA ASP A 112 16.98 6.35 -18.73
C ASP A 112 18.05 5.52 -18.02
N ALA A 113 18.12 5.59 -16.69
CA ALA A 113 19.01 4.74 -15.89
C ALA A 113 18.73 3.24 -16.13
N ARG A 114 19.80 2.50 -16.45
CA ARG A 114 19.80 1.03 -16.67
C ARG A 114 20.93 0.32 -15.93
N ASP A 115 21.57 1.01 -14.98
CA ASP A 115 22.60 0.42 -14.14
C ASP A 115 22.05 -0.73 -13.30
N GLU A 116 22.95 -1.58 -12.82
CA GLU A 116 22.59 -2.78 -12.06
C GLU A 116 21.78 -2.46 -10.79
N GLN A 117 22.08 -1.33 -10.12
CA GLN A 117 21.41 -0.96 -8.90
C GLN A 117 19.96 -0.55 -9.18
N THR A 118 19.73 0.33 -10.16
CA THR A 118 18.39 0.76 -10.60
C THR A 118 17.57 -0.43 -11.05
N MET A 119 18.09 -1.26 -11.95
CA MET A 119 17.34 -2.42 -12.47
C MET A 119 17.07 -3.47 -11.39
N SER A 120 18.00 -3.67 -10.45
CA SER A 120 17.80 -4.56 -9.30
C SER A 120 16.72 -4.02 -8.36
N MET A 121 16.66 -2.71 -8.13
CA MET A 121 15.64 -2.08 -7.29
C MET A 121 14.24 -2.20 -7.94
N LEU A 122 14.13 -1.96 -9.25
CA LEU A 122 12.89 -2.17 -9.98
C LEU A 122 12.44 -3.64 -9.91
N SER A 123 13.38 -4.59 -10.05
CA SER A 123 13.07 -6.02 -9.96
C SER A 123 12.54 -6.39 -8.57
N LEU A 124 13.13 -5.83 -7.51
CA LEU A 124 12.60 -5.95 -6.16
C LEU A 124 11.20 -5.34 -6.03
N ALA A 125 10.93 -4.19 -6.67
CA ALA A 125 9.59 -3.59 -6.68
C ALA A 125 8.56 -4.50 -7.36
N TRP A 126 8.93 -5.20 -8.43
CA TRP A 126 8.07 -6.18 -9.08
C TRP A 126 7.75 -7.37 -8.18
N TRP A 127 8.75 -7.96 -7.52
CA TRP A 127 8.52 -9.04 -6.55
C TRP A 127 7.73 -8.57 -5.33
N TYR A 128 7.96 -7.34 -4.89
CA TYR A 128 7.21 -6.73 -3.81
C TYR A 128 5.74 -6.51 -4.20
N MET A 129 5.45 -6.15 -5.46
CA MET A 129 4.07 -6.14 -5.98
C MET A 129 3.44 -7.54 -5.89
N MET A 130 4.18 -8.61 -6.21
CA MET A 130 3.65 -9.98 -6.06
C MET A 130 3.28 -10.30 -4.61
N VAL A 131 4.11 -9.87 -3.64
CA VAL A 131 3.79 -10.01 -2.21
C VAL A 131 2.55 -9.19 -1.82
N ARG A 132 2.37 -8.00 -2.38
CA ARG A 132 1.18 -7.16 -2.13
C ARG A 132 -0.10 -7.75 -2.74
N ILE A 133 0.02 -8.51 -3.83
CA ILE A 133 -1.09 -9.33 -4.35
C ILE A 133 -1.36 -10.50 -3.41
N ALA A 134 -0.31 -11.14 -2.87
CA ALA A 134 -0.46 -12.24 -1.91
C ALA A 134 -1.16 -11.80 -0.62
N ASP A 135 -1.09 -10.53 -0.23
CA ASP A 135 -1.86 -9.96 0.89
C ASP A 135 -3.39 -10.17 0.74
N PHE A 136 -3.91 -10.39 -0.49
CA PHE A 136 -5.33 -10.73 -0.68
C PHE A 136 -5.73 -12.02 0.03
N LEU A 137 -4.77 -12.92 0.28
CA LEU A 137 -4.99 -14.16 1.03
C LEU A 137 -5.44 -13.90 2.46
N ASP A 138 -5.09 -12.77 3.09
CA ASP A 138 -5.62 -12.37 4.41
C ASP A 138 -7.15 -12.41 4.40
N THR A 139 -7.72 -11.76 3.40
CA THR A 139 -9.17 -11.64 3.26
C THR A 139 -9.80 -12.97 2.88
N VAL A 140 -9.12 -13.77 2.07
CA VAL A 140 -9.54 -15.15 1.76
C VAL A 140 -9.61 -15.98 3.03
N PHE A 141 -8.59 -15.93 3.89
CA PHE A 141 -8.59 -16.61 5.17
C PHE A 141 -9.73 -16.11 6.07
N PHE A 142 -10.00 -14.80 6.13
CA PHE A 142 -11.14 -14.29 6.89
C PHE A 142 -12.48 -14.82 6.38
N VAL A 143 -12.67 -14.93 5.07
CA VAL A 143 -13.88 -15.54 4.47
C VAL A 143 -14.01 -17.01 4.89
N LEU A 144 -12.96 -17.80 4.67
CA LEU A 144 -12.96 -19.25 4.97
C LEU A 144 -13.11 -19.55 6.47
N ARG A 145 -12.67 -18.63 7.33
CA ARG A 145 -12.81 -18.71 8.80
C ARG A 145 -14.11 -18.09 9.32
N LYS A 146 -15.00 -17.61 8.44
CA LYS A 146 -16.22 -16.85 8.80
C LYS A 146 -15.96 -15.66 9.74
N LYS A 147 -14.80 -15.01 9.58
CA LYS A 147 -14.39 -13.83 10.36
C LYS A 147 -14.82 -12.52 9.68
N GLY A 148 -16.10 -12.42 9.34
CA GLY A 148 -16.66 -11.29 8.59
C GLY A 148 -16.45 -9.92 9.24
N ALA A 149 -16.36 -9.86 10.58
CA ALA A 149 -16.04 -8.62 11.30
C ALA A 149 -14.66 -8.03 10.95
N HIS A 150 -13.73 -8.86 10.46
CA HIS A 150 -12.41 -8.41 10.01
C HIS A 150 -12.43 -7.90 8.56
N ILE A 151 -13.41 -8.29 7.74
CA ILE A 151 -13.58 -7.88 6.33
C ILE A 151 -14.30 -6.53 6.26
N SER A 152 -13.71 -5.51 6.89
CA SER A 152 -14.23 -4.15 6.87
C SER A 152 -14.13 -3.52 5.47
N THR A 153 -14.90 -2.46 5.22
CA THR A 153 -14.74 -1.64 4.00
C THR A 153 -13.32 -1.07 3.92
N LEU A 154 -12.75 -0.65 5.05
CA LEU A 154 -11.37 -0.17 5.14
C LEU A 154 -10.39 -1.23 4.65
N HIS A 155 -10.50 -2.45 5.15
CA HIS A 155 -9.65 -3.58 4.76
C HIS A 155 -9.68 -3.81 3.25
N VAL A 156 -10.88 -4.00 2.69
CA VAL A 156 -11.03 -4.34 1.26
C VAL A 156 -10.54 -3.20 0.36
N VAL A 157 -10.91 -1.94 0.66
CA VAL A 157 -10.47 -0.79 -0.15
C VAL A 157 -8.96 -0.58 -0.03
N HIS A 158 -8.37 -0.78 1.16
CA HIS A 158 -6.93 -0.71 1.35
C HIS A 158 -6.19 -1.70 0.45
N HIS A 159 -6.55 -2.99 0.49
CA HIS A 159 -5.89 -4.00 -0.34
C HIS A 159 -6.02 -3.69 -1.84
N VAL A 160 -7.20 -3.26 -2.29
CA VAL A 160 -7.40 -2.87 -3.70
C VAL A 160 -6.49 -1.69 -4.08
N LEU A 161 -6.50 -0.63 -3.29
CA LEU A 161 -5.73 0.58 -3.61
C LEU A 161 -4.22 0.35 -3.54
N VAL A 162 -3.73 -0.42 -2.58
CA VAL A 162 -2.28 -0.71 -2.49
C VAL A 162 -1.80 -1.49 -3.70
N VAL A 163 -2.52 -2.55 -4.12
CA VAL A 163 -2.14 -3.30 -5.34
C VAL A 163 -2.23 -2.41 -6.59
N PHE A 164 -3.28 -1.58 -6.69
CA PHE A 164 -3.41 -0.61 -7.77
C PHE A 164 -2.20 0.35 -7.81
N THR A 165 -1.80 0.94 -6.69
CA THR A 165 -0.69 1.91 -6.68
C THR A 165 0.67 1.28 -6.89
N MET A 166 0.89 0.04 -6.44
CA MET A 166 2.14 -0.67 -6.73
C MET A 166 2.25 -1.02 -8.22
N TRP A 167 1.15 -1.47 -8.83
CA TRP A 167 1.09 -1.71 -10.27
C TRP A 167 1.26 -0.40 -11.06
N PHE A 168 0.62 0.68 -10.61
CA PHE A 168 0.73 2.00 -11.23
C PHE A 168 2.17 2.53 -11.14
N GLY A 169 2.80 2.43 -9.98
CA GLY A 169 4.21 2.76 -9.80
C GLY A 169 5.07 1.98 -10.78
N LEU A 170 4.94 0.65 -10.84
CA LEU A 170 5.73 -0.17 -11.78
C LEU A 170 5.49 0.21 -13.24
N ALA A 171 4.28 0.62 -13.60
CA ALA A 171 3.95 0.98 -14.98
C ALA A 171 4.40 2.40 -15.38
N PHE A 172 4.50 3.34 -14.45
CA PHE A 172 4.70 4.76 -14.76
C PHE A 172 5.88 5.42 -14.00
N GLY A 173 6.58 4.68 -13.15
CA GLY A 173 7.77 5.14 -12.42
C GLY A 173 7.78 4.70 -10.94
N THR A 174 8.34 3.52 -10.65
CA THR A 174 8.48 3.00 -9.27
C THR A 174 9.90 3.21 -8.77
N ASP A 175 10.23 4.44 -8.41
CA ASP A 175 11.58 4.79 -8.00
C ASP A 175 11.56 6.08 -7.17
N GLY A 176 12.73 6.48 -6.69
CA GLY A 176 13.02 7.74 -6.09
C GLY A 176 12.27 7.92 -4.78
N HIS A 177 11.50 9.01 -4.71
CA HIS A 177 10.81 9.44 -3.50
C HIS A 177 9.87 8.38 -2.91
N ALA A 178 9.28 7.52 -3.75
CA ALA A 178 8.38 6.47 -3.32
C ALA A 178 9.07 5.34 -2.50
N ALA A 179 10.39 5.20 -2.61
CA ALA A 179 11.14 4.15 -1.92
C ALA A 179 11.03 4.24 -0.39
N PHE A 180 11.00 5.46 0.17
CA PHE A 180 10.76 5.67 1.60
C PHE A 180 9.43 5.07 2.05
N GLY A 181 8.38 5.29 1.24
CA GLY A 181 7.05 4.73 1.47
C GLY A 181 7.05 3.21 1.52
N ILE A 182 7.77 2.57 0.60
CA ILE A 182 7.91 1.11 0.54
C ILE A 182 8.60 0.57 1.78
N ILE A 183 9.75 1.14 2.17
CA ILE A 183 10.54 0.69 3.33
C ILE A 183 9.75 0.89 4.63
N PHE A 184 9.15 2.06 4.82
CA PHE A 184 8.44 2.38 6.04
C PHE A 184 7.16 1.54 6.18
N ASN A 185 6.40 1.36 5.09
CA ASN A 185 5.25 0.47 5.06
C ASN A 185 5.65 -0.99 5.34
N GLY A 186 6.71 -1.48 4.68
CA GLY A 186 7.25 -2.82 4.92
C GLY A 186 7.62 -3.03 6.39
N SER A 187 8.22 -2.03 7.02
CA SER A 187 8.63 -2.08 8.43
C SER A 187 7.42 -2.21 9.37
N VAL A 188 6.35 -1.46 9.10
CA VAL A 188 5.09 -1.60 9.86
C VAL A 188 4.41 -2.94 9.57
N HIS A 189 4.50 -3.47 8.34
CA HIS A 189 4.00 -4.79 7.99
C HIS A 189 4.74 -5.92 8.71
N VAL A 190 6.06 -5.81 8.93
CA VAL A 190 6.81 -6.76 9.79
C VAL A 190 6.16 -6.84 11.18
N ILE A 191 5.88 -5.69 11.80
CA ILE A 191 5.29 -5.62 13.15
C ILE A 191 3.84 -6.13 13.14
N MET A 192 3.06 -5.74 12.12
CA MET A 192 1.66 -6.15 11.97
C MET A 192 1.52 -7.66 11.75
N TYR A 193 2.27 -8.25 10.83
CA TYR A 193 2.25 -9.70 10.58
C TYR A 193 2.82 -10.48 11.77
N SER A 194 3.80 -9.93 12.49
CA SER A 194 4.25 -10.52 13.76
C SER A 194 3.13 -10.56 14.79
N TYR A 195 2.34 -9.49 14.92
CA TYR A 195 1.14 -9.46 15.76
C TYR A 195 0.13 -10.54 15.31
N TYR A 196 -0.15 -10.66 14.01
CA TYR A 196 -1.09 -11.66 13.49
C TYR A 196 -0.62 -13.09 13.75
N PHE A 197 0.65 -13.37 13.49
CA PHE A 197 1.27 -14.66 13.80
C PHE A 197 1.13 -14.99 15.29
N LEU A 198 1.57 -14.10 16.18
CA LEU A 198 1.48 -14.32 17.62
C LEU A 198 0.03 -14.48 18.10
N SER A 199 -0.89 -13.69 17.56
CA SER A 199 -2.32 -13.78 17.90
C SER A 199 -2.92 -15.12 17.51
N SER A 200 -2.36 -15.81 16.51
CA SER A 200 -2.82 -17.12 16.08
C SER A 200 -2.33 -18.27 16.97
N LEU A 201 -1.30 -18.07 17.80
CA LEU A 201 -0.74 -19.12 18.69
C LEU A 201 -1.67 -19.49 19.87
N GLY A 202 -2.80 -18.80 20.02
CA GLY A 202 -3.86 -19.14 20.96
C GLY A 202 -3.86 -18.30 22.24
N PRO A 203 -4.76 -18.61 23.20
CA PRO A 203 -5.02 -17.75 24.36
C PRO A 203 -3.79 -17.50 25.24
N ALA A 204 -2.90 -18.49 25.35
CA ALA A 204 -1.68 -18.40 26.14
C ALA A 204 -0.72 -17.29 25.66
N VAL A 205 -0.69 -17.01 24.35
CA VAL A 205 0.10 -15.92 23.77
C VAL A 205 -0.72 -14.63 23.67
N GLN A 206 -1.99 -14.73 23.28
CA GLN A 206 -2.88 -13.57 23.10
C GLN A 206 -2.96 -12.66 24.34
N LYS A 207 -2.90 -13.22 25.55
CA LYS A 207 -2.88 -12.42 26.80
C LYS A 207 -1.71 -11.43 26.90
N HIS A 208 -0.60 -11.70 26.22
CA HIS A 208 0.57 -10.82 26.21
C HIS A 208 0.53 -9.75 25.11
N LEU A 209 -0.48 -9.79 24.22
CA LEU A 209 -0.62 -8.87 23.08
C LEU A 209 -1.37 -7.58 23.44
N TRP A 210 -1.03 -6.99 24.59
CA TRP A 210 -1.64 -5.75 25.10
C TRP A 210 -1.38 -4.53 24.19
N TRP A 211 -0.33 -4.60 23.37
CA TRP A 211 0.14 -3.52 22.50
C TRP A 211 -0.62 -3.39 21.16
N LYS A 212 -1.74 -4.10 20.97
CA LYS A 212 -2.61 -3.96 19.78
C LYS A 212 -2.96 -2.51 19.48
N ARG A 213 -3.24 -1.72 20.51
CA ARG A 213 -3.57 -0.29 20.36
C ARG A 213 -2.38 0.52 19.84
N HIS A 214 -1.18 0.24 20.34
CA HIS A 214 0.06 0.89 19.88
C HIS A 214 0.38 0.55 18.42
N LEU A 215 0.09 -0.67 17.98
CA LEU A 215 0.17 -1.04 16.57
C LEU A 215 -0.72 -0.15 15.70
N THR A 216 -1.98 0.07 16.11
CA THR A 216 -2.87 0.97 15.34
C THR A 216 -2.39 2.43 15.38
N GLN A 217 -1.80 2.88 16.49
CA GLN A 217 -1.19 4.22 16.58
C GLN A 217 0.02 4.36 15.66
N LEU A 218 0.86 3.32 15.56
CA LEU A 218 1.99 3.28 14.64
C LEU A 218 1.54 3.37 13.18
N GLN A 219 0.51 2.62 12.79
CA GLN A 219 -0.10 2.70 11.46
C GLN A 219 -0.64 4.11 11.16
N LEU A 220 -1.25 4.78 12.15
CA LEU A 220 -1.74 6.14 11.97
C LEU A 220 -0.59 7.15 11.79
N ALA A 221 0.45 7.03 12.63
CA ALA A 221 1.66 7.84 12.50
C ALA A 221 2.33 7.63 11.14
N GLN A 222 2.34 6.39 10.63
CA GLN A 222 2.83 6.08 9.29
C GLN A 222 2.13 6.89 8.21
N PHE A 223 0.80 6.95 8.19
CA PHE A 223 0.10 7.73 7.16
C PHE A 223 0.45 9.22 7.22
N VAL A 224 0.60 9.78 8.42
CA VAL A 224 1.01 11.19 8.58
C VAL A 224 2.43 11.42 8.07
N ILE A 225 3.38 10.59 8.47
CA ILE A 225 4.78 10.70 8.07
C ILE A 225 4.92 10.56 6.55
N LEU A 226 4.27 9.56 5.95
CA LEU A 226 4.31 9.33 4.51
C LEU A 226 3.61 10.43 3.72
N PHE A 227 2.53 10.99 4.24
CA PHE A 227 1.86 12.13 3.62
C PHE A 227 2.77 13.37 3.61
N CYS A 228 3.37 13.72 4.75
CA CYS A 228 4.30 14.84 4.84
C CYS A 228 5.53 14.63 3.95
N HIS A 229 6.07 13.42 3.91
CA HIS A 229 7.18 13.08 3.03
C HIS A 229 6.78 13.26 1.56
N MET A 230 5.63 12.75 1.12
CA MET A 230 5.15 12.87 -0.26
C MET A 230 4.79 14.31 -0.68
N LEU A 231 4.60 15.25 0.26
CA LEU A 231 4.44 16.66 -0.05
C LEU A 231 5.75 17.33 -0.50
N ILE A 232 6.91 16.82 -0.09
CA ILE A 232 8.20 17.45 -0.42
C ILE A 232 8.40 17.66 -1.93
N PRO A 233 8.21 16.66 -2.81
CA PRO A 233 8.37 16.83 -4.25
C PRO A 233 7.32 17.72 -4.91
N VAL A 234 6.22 18.05 -4.21
CA VAL A 234 5.23 19.02 -4.70
C VAL A 234 5.76 20.45 -4.56
N PHE A 235 6.59 20.71 -3.55
CA PHE A 235 7.14 22.03 -3.26
C PHE A 235 8.61 22.18 -3.64
N ASN A 236 9.32 21.08 -3.86
CA ASN A 236 10.74 21.05 -4.23
C ASN A 236 10.89 20.21 -5.48
N ASP A 237 11.30 20.83 -6.58
CA ASP A 237 11.57 20.09 -7.81
C ASP A 237 12.87 19.30 -7.66
N CYS A 238 12.74 17.98 -7.59
CA CYS A 238 13.86 17.05 -7.63
C CYS A 238 13.70 16.01 -8.74
N GLY A 239 12.85 16.26 -9.75
CA GLY A 239 12.61 15.31 -10.83
C GLY A 239 11.76 14.10 -10.42
N PHE A 240 10.99 14.19 -9.33
CA PHE A 240 9.98 13.18 -9.01
C PHE A 240 8.68 13.50 -9.77
N PRO A 241 8.06 12.53 -10.48
CA PRO A 241 6.87 12.81 -11.28
C PRO A 241 5.68 13.29 -10.43
N LEU A 242 5.20 14.51 -10.69
CA LEU A 242 4.09 15.10 -9.94
C LEU A 242 2.81 14.26 -10.01
N VAL A 243 2.62 13.52 -11.10
CA VAL A 243 1.50 12.58 -11.30
C VAL A 243 1.42 11.54 -10.20
N MET A 244 2.58 11.01 -9.79
CA MET A 244 2.67 10.04 -8.70
C MET A 244 2.21 10.67 -7.39
N ALA A 245 2.65 11.89 -7.10
CA ALA A 245 2.21 12.63 -5.92
C ALA A 245 0.70 12.93 -5.97
N CYS A 246 0.14 13.29 -7.13
CA CYS A 246 -1.30 13.52 -7.32
C CYS A 246 -2.17 12.28 -7.08
N ILE A 247 -1.61 11.07 -7.17
CA ILE A 247 -2.31 9.81 -6.86
C ILE A 247 -2.10 9.42 -5.40
N LEU A 248 -0.86 9.49 -4.91
CA LEU A 248 -0.48 9.03 -3.58
C LEU A 248 -0.98 9.95 -2.46
N LEU A 249 -1.04 11.28 -2.67
CA LEU A 249 -1.52 12.22 -1.66
C LEU A 249 -3.01 12.05 -1.34
N PRO A 250 -3.94 12.01 -2.33
CA PRO A 250 -5.35 11.70 -2.06
C PRO A 250 -5.55 10.34 -1.41
N GLN A 251 -4.80 9.32 -1.84
CA GLN A 251 -4.84 7.98 -1.21
C GLN A 251 -4.40 8.04 0.27
N GLY A 252 -3.34 8.80 0.57
CA GLY A 252 -2.87 9.03 1.94
C GLY A 252 -3.93 9.68 2.82
N ILE A 253 -4.59 10.74 2.33
CA ILE A 253 -5.71 11.40 3.04
C ILE A 253 -6.85 10.41 3.28
N PHE A 254 -7.22 9.65 2.26
CA PHE A 254 -8.27 8.65 2.35
C PHE A 254 -7.97 7.61 3.44
N PHE A 255 -6.76 7.04 3.46
CA PHE A 255 -6.36 6.09 4.49
C PHE A 255 -6.29 6.71 5.88
N LEU A 256 -5.76 7.93 6.00
CA LEU A 256 -5.71 8.65 7.28
C LEU A 256 -7.11 8.81 7.88
N VAL A 257 -8.08 9.29 7.09
CA VAL A 257 -9.47 9.46 7.54
C VAL A 257 -10.10 8.13 7.94
N MET A 258 -9.91 7.08 7.14
CA MET A 258 -10.48 5.77 7.42
C MET A 258 -9.88 5.11 8.66
N PHE A 259 -8.57 5.21 8.86
CA PHE A 259 -7.89 4.68 10.05
C PHE A 259 -8.23 5.50 11.30
N MET A 260 -8.38 6.82 11.21
CA MET A 260 -8.87 7.64 12.32
C MET A 260 -10.29 7.22 12.74
N ARG A 261 -11.19 6.99 11.77
CA ARG A 261 -12.54 6.47 12.04
C ARG A 261 -12.50 5.10 12.70
N PHE A 262 -11.67 4.19 12.19
CA PHE A 262 -11.47 2.87 12.79
C PHE A 262 -10.94 2.95 14.23
N TYR A 263 -9.95 3.80 14.48
CA TYR A 263 -9.35 3.99 15.80
C TYR A 263 -10.36 4.54 16.81
N LYS A 264 -11.10 5.60 16.45
CA LYS A 264 -12.16 6.16 17.31
C LYS A 264 -13.22 5.12 17.64
N ARG A 265 -13.72 4.40 16.63
CA ARG A 265 -14.74 3.36 16.82
C ARG A 265 -14.25 2.20 17.70
N SER A 266 -13.00 1.78 17.54
CA SER A 266 -12.46 0.59 18.22
C SER A 266 -12.01 0.87 19.65
N TYR A 267 -11.52 2.08 19.94
CA TYR A 267 -10.85 2.38 21.22
C TYR A 267 -11.48 3.51 22.03
N ASN A 268 -12.23 4.43 21.43
CA ASN A 268 -12.87 5.53 22.16
C ASN A 268 -14.33 5.22 22.48
N ASN A 269 -15.11 4.74 21.50
CA ASN A 269 -16.52 4.42 21.72
C ASN A 269 -16.72 3.20 22.66
N GLY A 270 -15.74 2.29 22.71
CA GLY A 270 -15.73 1.19 23.68
C GLY A 270 -15.58 1.65 25.13
N LYS A 271 -14.90 2.79 25.35
CA LYS A 271 -14.79 3.41 26.69
C LYS A 271 -16.07 4.13 27.08
N GLU A 272 -16.73 4.80 26.15
CA GLU A 272 -18.01 5.48 26.40
C GLU A 272 -19.14 4.49 26.72
N ALA A 273 -19.20 3.35 26.03
CA ALA A 273 -20.17 2.30 26.33
C ALA A 273 -19.93 1.67 27.72
N HIS A 274 -18.67 1.42 28.10
CA HIS A 274 -18.30 0.87 29.41
C HIS A 274 -18.46 1.89 30.55
N ALA A 275 -18.20 3.17 30.29
CA ALA A 275 -18.42 4.26 31.24
C ALA A 275 -19.92 4.53 31.44
N SER A 276 -20.72 4.46 30.37
CA SER A 276 -22.19 4.58 30.44
C SER A 276 -22.82 3.41 31.20
N SER A 277 -22.33 2.18 31.02
CA SER A 277 -22.83 1.02 31.79
C SER A 277 -22.44 1.10 33.27
N GLN A 278 -21.23 1.55 33.60
CA GLN A 278 -20.79 1.77 34.98
C GLN A 278 -21.52 2.94 35.65
N ALA A 279 -21.83 4.01 34.92
CA ALA A 279 -22.63 5.12 35.43
C ALA A 279 -24.08 4.69 35.73
N LYS A 280 -24.68 3.85 34.87
CA LYS A 280 -26.01 3.27 35.11
C LYS A 280 -26.03 2.29 36.29
N ALA A 281 -24.98 1.50 36.46
CA ALA A 281 -24.86 0.55 37.58
C ALA A 281 -24.58 1.21 38.94
N LYS A 282 -24.06 2.45 38.97
CA LYS A 282 -23.92 3.24 40.21
C LYS A 282 -25.14 4.09 40.55
N ALA A 283 -26.09 4.20 39.62
CA ALA A 283 -27.33 4.96 39.79
C ALA A 283 -28.52 4.08 40.20
N GLN A 284 -28.29 2.78 40.39
CA GLN A 284 -29.20 1.81 41.01
C GLN A 284 -28.64 1.41 42.37
#